data_AF-A0A1B7NJV7-F1
#
_entry.id   AF-A0A1B7NJV7-F1
#
_cell.length_a   1.000
_cell.length_b   1.000
_cell.length_c   1.000
_cell.angle_alpha   90.00
_cell.angle_beta   90.00
_cell.angle_gamma   90.00
#
_symmetry.space_group_name_H-M   'P 1'
#
loop_
_entity.id
_entity.type
_entity.pdbx_description
1 polymer ?
#
loop_
_entity_poly.entity_id
_entity_poly.type
_entity_poly.pdbx_seq_one_letter_code
_entity_poly.pdbx_strand_id
1 'polypeptide(L)'
;MAESNTQHRENGPGVEFADPVRRDLIGQLDAKLSAAKGSPEYSVSPHIWAALWLSDVENLQRLLSAEPSLLLFAVGTSSTGVLNDVLKPWNQRARARSTTSSPSYSAPSSAQSPSTPEHQRPTSIRHAQATEVSEPEPEPFARLPTSQPRSKRSKIERHLCSLRDHNRCVLTHAGMVVEVAHIYPYSMSSVPRSSSFWTTLELYWSEERINQWKAAVFGEKGGEACSNLLTLAPSVHAYWGRALFALKPLDVSDDGKSME
;
A
#
# COMPACT_ATOMS: atom_id res chain seq x y z
N MET A 1 23.17 -17.95 -45.84
CA MET A 1 23.18 -16.78 -44.94
C MET A 1 21.74 -16.60 -44.48
N ALA A 2 21.43 -17.08 -43.28
CA ALA A 2 20.10 -16.90 -42.70
C ALA A 2 20.19 -15.68 -41.80
N GLU A 3 19.52 -14.59 -42.21
CA GLU A 3 19.35 -13.41 -41.38
C GLU A 3 18.47 -13.81 -40.20
N SER A 4 19.08 -13.90 -39.02
CA SER A 4 18.39 -13.94 -37.75
C SER A 4 17.67 -12.60 -37.60
N ASN A 5 16.37 -12.59 -37.89
CA ASN A 5 15.49 -11.49 -37.58
C ASN A 5 15.28 -11.48 -36.06
N THR A 6 16.24 -10.92 -35.34
CA THR A 6 16.09 -10.61 -33.92
C THR A 6 15.10 -9.46 -33.83
N GLN A 7 13.83 -9.78 -33.61
CA GLN A 7 12.84 -8.79 -33.19
C GLN A 7 13.37 -8.17 -31.89
N HIS A 8 13.90 -6.95 -32.01
CA HIS A 8 14.25 -6.13 -30.87
C HIS A 8 12.96 -5.96 -30.06
N ARG A 9 12.90 -6.61 -28.90
CA ARG A 9 11.86 -6.30 -27.92
C ARG A 9 12.08 -4.85 -27.52
N GLU A 10 11.20 -3.96 -27.97
CA GLU A 10 11.16 -2.61 -27.44
C GLU A 10 10.81 -2.77 -25.96
N ASN A 11 11.79 -2.55 -25.09
CA ASN A 11 11.58 -2.56 -23.66
C ASN A 11 11.82 -1.14 -23.14
N GLY A 12 10.97 -0.71 -22.21
CA GLY A 12 10.95 0.66 -21.71
C GLY A 12 9.63 1.07 -21.05
N PRO A 13 9.58 2.28 -20.47
CA PRO A 13 8.38 2.83 -19.88
C PRO A 13 7.30 2.99 -20.95
N GLY A 14 6.23 2.21 -20.82
CA GLY A 14 5.04 2.35 -21.64
C GLY A 14 4.94 1.47 -22.88
N VAL A 15 5.84 0.48 -23.02
CA VAL A 15 5.74 -0.58 -24.04
C VAL A 15 4.40 -1.31 -23.95
N GLU A 16 3.86 -1.53 -22.75
CA GLU A 16 2.53 -2.12 -22.61
C GLU A 16 1.47 -1.29 -23.34
N PHE A 17 1.58 0.05 -23.36
CA PHE A 17 0.64 0.92 -24.05
C PHE A 17 0.83 0.93 -25.58
N ALA A 18 2.00 0.50 -26.07
CA ALA A 18 2.29 0.37 -27.49
C ALA A 18 1.91 -1.01 -28.06
N ASP A 19 1.75 -2.03 -27.21
CA ASP A 19 1.39 -3.40 -27.59
C ASP A 19 0.09 -3.43 -28.42
N PRO A 20 0.15 -3.82 -29.71
CA PRO A 20 -1.02 -3.80 -30.60
C PRO A 20 -2.13 -4.74 -30.12
N VAL A 21 -1.79 -5.88 -29.52
CA VAL A 21 -2.77 -6.85 -29.00
C VAL A 21 -3.53 -6.22 -27.85
N ARG A 22 -2.82 -5.60 -26.91
CA ARG A 22 -3.45 -4.91 -25.78
C ARG A 22 -4.36 -3.77 -26.24
N ARG A 23 -3.87 -2.93 -27.15
CA ARG A 23 -4.65 -1.79 -27.68
C ARG A 23 -5.96 -2.25 -28.32
N ASP A 24 -5.90 -3.32 -29.10
CA ASP A 24 -7.08 -3.91 -29.72
C ASP A 24 -8.07 -4.44 -28.67
N LEU A 25 -7.58 -5.22 -27.69
CA LEU A 25 -8.42 -5.74 -26.60
C LEU A 25 -9.08 -4.62 -25.78
N ILE A 26 -8.34 -3.55 -25.46
CA ILE A 26 -8.87 -2.38 -24.75
C ILE A 26 -9.96 -1.69 -25.58
N GLY A 27 -9.76 -1.52 -26.88
CA GLY A 27 -10.76 -0.94 -27.77
C GLY A 27 -12.03 -1.78 -27.85
N GLN A 28 -11.90 -3.10 -27.93
CA GLN A 28 -13.04 -4.00 -27.92
C GLN A 28 -13.79 -3.99 -26.58
N LEU A 29 -13.08 -3.91 -25.46
CA LEU A 29 -13.69 -3.78 -24.12
C LEU A 29 -14.45 -2.46 -23.98
N ASP A 30 -13.89 -1.35 -24.47
CA ASP A 30 -14.57 -0.04 -24.46
C ASP A 30 -15.89 -0.12 -25.21
N ALA A 31 -15.87 -0.59 -26.47
CA ALA A 31 -17.06 -0.75 -27.28
C ALA A 31 -18.11 -1.66 -26.61
N LYS A 32 -17.68 -2.77 -26.01
CA LYS A 32 -18.57 -3.71 -25.33
C LYS A 32 -19.19 -3.12 -24.07
N LEU A 33 -18.41 -2.39 -23.27
CA LEU A 33 -18.88 -1.70 -22.06
C LEU A 33 -19.86 -0.57 -22.40
N SER A 34 -19.59 0.20 -23.46
CA SER A 34 -20.51 1.23 -23.97
C SER A 34 -21.82 0.62 -24.44
N ALA A 35 -21.77 -0.48 -25.21
CA ALA A 35 -22.96 -1.16 -25.70
C ALA A 35 -23.80 -1.78 -24.56
N ALA A 36 -23.15 -2.40 -23.56
CA ALA A 36 -23.81 -3.09 -22.46
C ALA A 36 -24.67 -2.16 -21.59
N LYS A 37 -24.26 -0.90 -21.43
CA LYS A 37 -24.92 0.04 -20.53
C LYS A 37 -25.98 0.91 -21.23
N GLY A 38 -25.92 1.02 -22.55
CA GLY A 38 -26.93 1.70 -23.36
C GLY A 38 -27.04 3.21 -23.14
N SER A 39 -26.07 3.84 -22.45
CA SER A 39 -26.06 5.29 -22.17
C SER A 39 -24.81 5.95 -22.78
N PRO A 40 -24.97 7.04 -23.56
CA PRO A 40 -23.85 7.80 -24.13
C PRO A 40 -23.02 8.57 -23.08
N GLU A 41 -23.51 8.69 -21.84
CA GLU A 41 -22.84 9.42 -20.76
C GLU A 41 -21.99 8.52 -19.86
N TYR A 42 -21.99 7.20 -20.10
CA TYR A 42 -21.19 6.29 -19.31
C TYR A 42 -19.71 6.40 -19.66
N SER A 43 -18.92 6.75 -18.65
CA SER A 43 -17.46 6.67 -18.70
C SER A 43 -16.97 5.70 -17.62
N VAL A 44 -16.11 4.77 -18.03
CA VAL A 44 -15.35 3.93 -17.12
C VAL A 44 -14.34 4.82 -16.38
N SER A 45 -14.25 4.67 -15.06
CA SER A 45 -13.42 5.54 -14.25
C SER A 45 -11.92 5.38 -14.57
N PRO A 46 -11.11 6.45 -14.45
CA PRO A 46 -9.69 6.42 -14.83
C PRO A 46 -8.88 5.33 -14.13
N HIS A 47 -9.17 5.02 -12.86
CA HIS A 47 -8.48 3.96 -12.12
C HIS A 47 -8.81 2.55 -12.61
N ILE A 48 -10.00 2.34 -13.18
CA ILE A 48 -10.34 1.08 -13.83
C ILE A 48 -9.61 0.96 -15.16
N TRP A 49 -9.59 2.05 -15.94
CA TRP A 49 -8.78 2.06 -17.16
C TRP A 49 -7.32 1.77 -16.87
N ALA A 50 -6.74 2.38 -15.83
CA ALA A 50 -5.38 2.09 -15.41
C ALA A 50 -5.18 0.61 -15.07
N ALA A 51 -6.12 -0.01 -14.34
CA ALA A 51 -6.06 -1.43 -14.01
C ALA A 51 -6.16 -2.33 -15.26
N LEU A 52 -7.05 -2.02 -16.20
CA LEU A 52 -7.16 -2.74 -17.48
C LEU A 52 -5.92 -2.57 -18.35
N TRP A 53 -5.37 -1.36 -18.44
CA TRP A 53 -4.16 -1.13 -19.22
C TRP A 53 -2.94 -1.87 -18.67
N LEU A 54 -2.88 -2.11 -17.36
CA LEU A 54 -1.76 -2.78 -16.70
C LEU A 54 -2.04 -4.25 -16.36
N SER A 55 -3.21 -4.77 -16.74
CA SER A 55 -3.62 -6.16 -16.47
C SER A 55 -2.86 -7.15 -17.35
N ASP A 56 -2.96 -8.43 -17.02
CA ASP A 56 -2.47 -9.48 -17.90
C ASP A 56 -3.34 -9.57 -19.18
N VAL A 57 -2.72 -9.89 -20.31
CA VAL A 57 -3.41 -9.95 -21.61
C VAL A 57 -4.48 -11.03 -21.59
N GLU A 58 -4.18 -12.16 -20.95
CA GLU A 58 -5.10 -13.28 -20.73
C GLU A 58 -6.32 -12.87 -19.89
N ASN A 59 -6.14 -11.96 -18.94
CA ASN A 59 -7.23 -11.41 -18.14
C ASN A 59 -8.11 -10.46 -18.97
N LEU A 60 -7.52 -9.64 -19.85
CA LEU A 60 -8.28 -8.84 -20.81
C LEU A 60 -9.13 -9.71 -21.74
N GLN A 61 -8.55 -10.79 -22.26
CA GLN A 61 -9.26 -11.75 -23.11
C GLN A 61 -10.42 -12.40 -22.34
N ARG A 62 -10.20 -12.85 -21.09
CA ARG A 62 -11.24 -13.43 -20.24
C ARG A 62 -12.39 -12.46 -19.99
N LEU A 63 -12.07 -11.19 -19.68
CA LEU A 63 -13.07 -10.14 -19.50
C LEU A 63 -13.86 -9.91 -20.79
N LEU A 64 -13.17 -9.88 -21.94
CA LEU A 64 -13.81 -9.69 -23.23
C LEU A 64 -14.71 -10.87 -23.62
N SER A 65 -14.37 -12.10 -23.23
CA SER A 65 -15.21 -13.28 -23.45
C SER A 65 -16.46 -13.33 -22.56
N ALA A 66 -16.52 -12.57 -21.47
CA ALA A 66 -17.68 -12.57 -20.56
C ALA A 66 -18.91 -11.92 -21.20
N GLU A 67 -20.11 -12.34 -20.79
CA GLU A 67 -21.35 -11.70 -21.24
C GLU A 67 -21.38 -10.21 -20.87
N PRO A 68 -21.96 -9.32 -21.71
CA PRO A 68 -21.93 -7.87 -21.48
C PRO A 68 -22.42 -7.43 -20.10
N SER A 69 -23.49 -8.05 -19.58
CA SER A 69 -24.04 -7.77 -18.25
C SER A 69 -23.09 -8.19 -17.12
N LEU A 70 -22.45 -9.36 -17.25
CA LEU A 70 -21.47 -9.86 -16.30
C LEU A 70 -20.21 -9.01 -16.30
N LEU A 71 -19.74 -8.60 -17.48
CA LEU A 71 -18.60 -7.68 -17.62
C LEU A 71 -18.89 -6.34 -16.94
N LEU A 72 -20.06 -5.74 -17.20
CA LEU A 72 -20.44 -4.47 -16.59
C LEU A 72 -20.53 -4.59 -15.06
N PHE A 73 -21.08 -5.69 -14.56
CA PHE A 73 -21.14 -5.97 -13.12
C PHE A 73 -19.74 -6.14 -12.52
N ALA A 74 -18.86 -6.93 -13.14
CA ALA A 74 -17.50 -7.17 -12.66
C ALA A 74 -16.67 -5.88 -12.64
N VAL A 75 -16.74 -5.06 -13.69
CA VAL A 75 -16.07 -3.76 -13.76
C VAL A 75 -16.67 -2.76 -12.75
N GLY A 76 -17.99 -2.73 -12.62
CA GLY A 76 -18.68 -1.85 -11.67
C GLY A 76 -18.33 -2.16 -10.21
N THR A 77 -18.39 -3.43 -9.83
CA THR A 77 -18.05 -3.90 -8.48
C THR A 77 -16.57 -3.70 -8.18
N SER A 78 -15.68 -4.07 -9.11
CA SER A 78 -14.25 -3.87 -8.93
C SER A 78 -13.84 -2.40 -8.90
N SER A 79 -14.61 -1.45 -9.47
CA SER A 79 -14.31 -0.02 -9.35
C SER A 79 -14.25 0.46 -7.91
N THR A 80 -15.19 0.00 -7.08
CA THR A 80 -15.20 0.28 -5.65
C THR A 80 -14.01 -0.39 -4.96
N GLY A 81 -13.68 -1.63 -5.34
CA GLY A 81 -12.54 -2.37 -4.79
C GLY A 81 -11.20 -1.74 -5.13
N VAL A 82 -10.95 -1.41 -6.40
CA VAL A 82 -9.70 -0.76 -6.84
C VAL A 82 -9.51 0.56 -6.11
N LEU A 83 -10.57 1.35 -5.94
CA LEU A 83 -10.44 2.61 -5.23
C LEU A 83 -10.21 2.42 -3.72
N ASN A 84 -11.03 1.61 -3.05
CA ASN A 84 -11.07 1.54 -1.59
C ASN A 84 -10.12 0.52 -0.99
N ASP A 85 -9.89 -0.59 -1.67
CA ASP A 85 -9.07 -1.68 -1.18
C ASP A 85 -7.63 -1.58 -1.71
N VAL A 86 -7.43 -1.07 -2.93
CA VAL A 86 -6.09 -0.95 -3.56
C VAL A 86 -5.53 0.46 -3.39
N LEU A 87 -6.11 1.47 -4.04
CA LEU A 87 -5.49 2.80 -4.16
C LEU A 87 -5.46 3.58 -2.85
N LYS A 88 -6.55 3.58 -2.09
CA LYS A 88 -6.60 4.32 -0.81
C LYS A 88 -5.60 3.76 0.20
N PRO A 89 -5.56 2.45 0.51
CA PRO A 89 -4.60 1.91 1.48
C PRO A 89 -3.16 2.06 1.00
N TRP A 90 -2.91 1.95 -0.31
CA TRP A 90 -1.58 2.11 -0.87
C TRP A 90 -1.02 3.52 -0.65
N ASN A 91 -1.90 4.54 -0.75
CA ASN A 91 -1.55 5.94 -0.55
C ASN A 91 -1.62 6.39 0.92
N GLN A 92 -2.04 5.52 1.85
CA GLN A 92 -2.06 5.87 3.26
C GLN A 92 -0.65 5.88 3.83
N ARG A 93 -0.18 7.09 4.16
CA ARG A 93 1.01 7.24 5.00
C ARG A 93 0.69 6.74 6.40
N ALA A 94 1.47 5.78 6.89
CA ALA A 94 1.65 5.62 8.32
C ALA A 94 2.32 6.90 8.85
N ARG A 95 1.52 7.92 9.20
CA ARG A 95 2.05 9.05 9.97
C ARG A 95 2.56 8.44 11.26
N ALA A 96 3.87 8.48 11.48
CA ALA A 96 4.36 8.52 12.83
C ALA A 96 3.68 9.75 13.44
N ARG A 97 2.70 9.54 14.32
CA ARG A 97 2.33 10.58 15.27
C ARG A 97 3.63 10.93 15.95
N SER A 98 4.17 12.13 15.70
CA SER A 98 5.24 12.67 16.51
C SER A 98 4.73 12.63 17.93
N THR A 99 5.16 11.64 18.71
CA THR A 99 4.94 11.64 20.14
C THR A 99 5.89 12.70 20.68
N THR A 100 5.38 13.93 20.81
CA THR A 100 6.02 14.92 21.66
C THR A 100 6.02 14.31 23.06
N SER A 101 7.18 13.82 23.49
CA SER A 101 7.37 13.30 24.84
C SER A 101 7.27 14.47 25.81
N SER A 102 6.14 14.63 26.48
CA SER A 102 6.08 15.47 27.68
C SER A 102 6.94 14.82 28.77
N PRO A 103 7.87 15.53 29.42
CA PRO A 103 8.70 14.95 30.46
C PRO A 103 7.86 14.69 31.71
N SER A 104 7.74 13.42 32.08
CA SER A 104 7.22 12.99 33.38
C SER A 104 8.28 13.28 34.45
N TYR A 105 8.05 14.33 35.24
CA TYR A 105 8.84 14.59 36.43
C TYR A 105 8.63 13.46 37.45
N SER A 106 9.69 12.72 37.77
CA SER A 106 9.72 11.78 38.88
C SER A 106 9.92 12.55 40.18
N ALA A 107 8.97 12.46 41.12
CA ALA A 107 9.13 12.97 42.48
C ALA A 107 9.88 11.93 43.35
N PRO A 108 10.89 12.30 44.14
CA PRO A 108 11.48 11.43 45.16
C PRO A 108 10.75 11.56 46.51
N SER A 109 10.75 10.46 47.28
CA SER A 109 10.08 10.35 48.59
C SER A 109 11.04 10.57 49.77
N SER A 110 10.57 11.36 50.74
CA SER A 110 10.82 11.35 52.20
C SER A 110 12.12 11.90 52.81
N ALA A 111 11.98 13.03 53.52
CA ALA A 111 12.62 13.34 54.81
C ALA A 111 11.80 14.43 55.57
N GLN A 112 11.92 14.45 56.90
CA GLN A 112 10.98 14.95 57.92
C GLN A 112 10.92 16.49 58.14
N SER A 113 9.81 16.92 58.78
CA SER A 113 9.28 18.23 59.27
C SER A 113 10.24 19.22 60.00
N PRO A 114 9.87 20.44 60.49
CA PRO A 114 8.52 21.08 60.62
C PRO A 114 8.40 22.62 60.34
N SER A 115 7.15 23.13 60.35
CA SER A 115 6.65 24.44 60.87
C SER A 115 5.73 25.25 59.92
N THR A 116 4.54 25.57 60.42
CA THR A 116 3.39 26.41 59.96
C THR A 116 3.71 27.93 59.89
N PRO A 117 2.81 28.89 59.51
CA PRO A 117 1.34 28.83 59.28
C PRO A 117 0.74 29.61 58.06
N GLU A 118 -0.56 29.38 57.84
CA GLU A 118 -1.64 30.31 57.39
C GLU A 118 -1.57 31.13 56.08
N HIS A 119 -2.52 30.88 55.16
CA HIS A 119 -3.70 31.75 54.96
C HIS A 119 -4.72 31.14 53.95
N GLN A 120 -5.95 30.88 54.45
CA GLN A 120 -7.28 31.20 53.88
C GLN A 120 -7.48 31.10 52.34
N ARG A 121 -8.49 30.46 51.75
CA ARG A 121 -9.97 30.51 51.94
C ARG A 121 -10.63 29.73 50.74
N PRO A 122 -11.97 29.63 50.61
CA PRO A 122 -12.80 28.51 51.05
C PRO A 122 -13.51 27.71 49.94
N THR A 123 -14.12 26.64 50.42
CA THR A 123 -15.12 25.70 49.91
C THR A 123 -16.34 26.26 49.15
N SER A 124 -16.86 25.44 48.23
CA SER A 124 -18.30 25.18 47.98
C SER A 124 -18.39 23.90 47.13
N ILE A 125 -18.55 22.70 47.67
CA ILE A 125 -19.79 22.05 48.17
C ILE A 125 -21.05 22.38 47.36
N ARG A 126 -21.41 21.46 46.45
CA ARG A 126 -22.81 21.01 46.32
C ARG A 126 -22.86 19.49 46.40
N HIS A 127 -23.44 19.02 47.50
CA HIS A 127 -24.00 17.69 47.63
C HIS A 127 -25.28 17.60 46.81
N ALA A 128 -25.45 16.50 46.08
CA ALA A 128 -26.76 15.92 45.80
C ALA A 128 -26.59 14.41 45.89
N GLN A 129 -27.12 13.86 46.97
CA GLN A 129 -27.12 12.45 47.31
C GLN A 129 -28.44 11.86 46.79
N ALA A 130 -28.37 10.80 45.98
CA ALA A 130 -29.53 9.94 45.71
C ALA A 130 -29.07 8.55 45.27
N THR A 131 -29.12 7.62 46.23
CA THR A 131 -29.54 6.22 46.12
C THR A 131 -28.88 5.31 45.07
N GLU A 132 -28.06 4.39 45.60
CA GLU A 132 -27.69 3.10 45.01
C GLU A 132 -28.95 2.29 44.65
N VAL A 133 -29.05 1.90 43.37
CA VAL A 133 -29.74 0.69 42.94
C VAL A 133 -28.75 -0.03 42.02
N SER A 134 -28.30 -1.20 42.46
CA SER A 134 -27.30 -2.02 41.77
C SER A 134 -27.87 -2.56 40.46
N GLU A 135 -27.38 -2.04 39.34
CA GLU A 135 -27.58 -2.60 37.99
C GLU A 135 -26.26 -3.24 37.56
N PRO A 136 -26.21 -4.54 37.21
CA PRO A 136 -24.96 -5.18 36.81
C PRO A 136 -24.50 -4.62 35.47
N GLU A 137 -23.33 -3.96 35.48
CA GLU A 137 -22.61 -3.53 34.29
C GLU A 137 -22.44 -4.71 33.31
N PRO A 138 -22.74 -4.55 32.01
CA PRO A 138 -22.37 -5.55 31.03
C PRO A 138 -20.84 -5.55 30.92
N GLU A 139 -20.25 -6.69 31.32
CA GLU A 139 -18.86 -7.07 31.09
C GLU A 139 -18.34 -6.49 29.75
N PRO A 140 -17.19 -5.80 29.74
CA PRO A 140 -16.66 -5.24 28.52
C PRO A 140 -16.39 -6.40 27.56
N PHE A 141 -17.23 -6.54 26.54
CA PHE A 141 -17.04 -7.46 25.43
C PHE A 141 -15.57 -7.42 25.05
N ALA A 142 -14.86 -8.51 25.38
CA ALA A 142 -13.47 -8.68 25.06
C ALA A 142 -13.33 -8.44 23.55
N ARG A 143 -12.76 -7.30 23.18
CA ARG A 143 -12.43 -7.01 21.79
C ARG A 143 -11.44 -8.10 21.40
N LEU A 144 -11.91 -9.07 20.63
CA LEU A 144 -11.07 -10.02 19.93
C LEU A 144 -9.97 -9.20 19.24
N PRO A 145 -8.68 -9.44 19.54
CA PRO A 145 -7.60 -8.74 18.88
C PRO A 145 -7.51 -9.29 17.45
N THR A 146 -8.29 -8.73 16.54
CA THR A 146 -8.22 -9.05 15.10
C THR A 146 -7.02 -8.40 14.42
N SER A 147 -6.25 -7.56 15.11
CA SER A 147 -4.98 -7.07 14.59
C SER A 147 -3.86 -8.03 14.95
N GLN A 148 -3.43 -8.84 13.98
CA GLN A 148 -2.10 -9.44 14.05
C GLN A 148 -1.07 -8.35 14.39
N PRO A 149 -0.11 -8.62 15.29
CA PRO A 149 0.90 -7.63 15.66
C PRO A 149 1.69 -7.20 14.43
N ARG A 150 1.76 -5.89 14.19
CA ARG A 150 2.54 -5.31 13.09
C ARG A 150 4.00 -5.74 13.23
N SER A 151 4.61 -6.24 12.15
CA SER A 151 6.04 -6.54 12.15
C SER A 151 6.83 -5.28 12.47
N LYS A 152 7.64 -5.28 13.53
CA LYS A 152 8.48 -4.13 13.85
C LYS A 152 9.47 -3.88 12.70
N ARG A 153 9.76 -2.61 12.43
CA ARG A 153 10.72 -2.22 11.40
C ARG A 153 12.08 -2.88 11.61
N SER A 154 12.59 -3.60 10.62
CA SER A 154 13.84 -4.37 10.75
C SER A 154 15.06 -3.49 10.51
N LYS A 155 15.89 -3.30 11.55
CA LYS A 155 17.16 -2.56 11.40
C LYS A 155 18.13 -3.27 10.46
N ILE A 156 18.15 -4.60 10.48
CA ILE A 156 19.05 -5.43 9.67
C ILE A 156 18.69 -5.30 8.19
N GLU A 157 17.40 -5.47 7.84
CA GLU A 157 16.97 -5.39 6.44
C GLU A 157 17.16 -3.99 5.84
N ARG A 158 16.96 -2.93 6.64
CA ARG A 158 17.28 -1.55 6.23
C ARG A 158 18.76 -1.35 5.96
N HIS A 159 19.63 -1.94 6.78
CA HIS A 159 21.08 -1.88 6.56
C HIS A 159 21.47 -2.64 5.29
N LEU A 160 20.92 -3.85 5.08
CA LEU A 160 21.14 -4.63 3.85
C LEU A 160 20.68 -3.88 2.60
N CYS A 161 19.51 -3.23 2.65
CA CYS A 161 19.01 -2.38 1.56
C CYS A 161 19.98 -1.22 1.26
N SER A 162 20.49 -0.56 2.31
CA SER A 162 21.45 0.53 2.14
C SER A 162 22.77 0.06 1.55
N LEU A 163 23.26 -1.13 1.92
CA LEU A 163 24.44 -1.74 1.32
C LEU A 163 24.23 -2.11 -0.16
N ARG A 164 23.09 -2.74 -0.48
CA ARG A 164 22.71 -3.09 -1.86
C ARG A 164 22.71 -1.86 -2.76
N ASP A 165 22.17 -0.75 -2.26
CA ASP A 165 22.03 0.49 -3.01
C ASP A 165 23.25 1.43 -2.87
N HIS A 166 24.38 0.93 -2.36
CA HIS A 166 25.62 1.68 -2.17
C HIS A 166 25.48 2.98 -1.36
N ASN A 167 24.55 3.01 -0.40
CA ASN A 167 24.19 4.18 0.41
C ASN A 167 23.86 5.44 -0.43
N ARG A 168 23.21 5.23 -1.58
CA ARG A 168 22.84 6.28 -2.53
C ARG A 168 21.40 6.12 -2.96
N CYS A 169 20.76 7.24 -3.30
CA CYS A 169 19.45 7.18 -3.94
C CYS A 169 19.55 6.37 -5.24
N VAL A 170 18.70 5.35 -5.40
CA VAL A 170 18.70 4.50 -6.60
C VAL A 170 18.31 5.22 -7.89
N LEU A 171 17.70 6.42 -7.79
CA LEU A 171 17.27 7.20 -8.96
C LEU A 171 18.20 8.36 -9.32
N THR A 172 18.70 9.09 -8.32
CA THR A 172 19.52 10.28 -8.56
C THR A 172 21.01 10.05 -8.31
N HIS A 173 21.36 8.87 -7.77
CA HIS A 173 22.71 8.51 -7.29
C HIS A 173 23.29 9.45 -6.21
N ALA A 174 22.47 10.36 -5.69
CA ALA A 174 22.83 11.25 -4.59
C ALA A 174 23.15 10.43 -3.33
N GLY A 175 24.32 10.65 -2.74
CA GLY A 175 24.76 10.02 -1.49
C GLY A 175 24.49 10.89 -0.26
N MET A 176 25.16 10.55 0.85
CA MET A 176 25.17 11.26 2.15
C MET A 176 23.86 11.15 2.95
N VAL A 177 22.72 11.52 2.37
CA VAL A 177 21.42 11.50 3.04
C VAL A 177 20.43 10.71 2.19
N VAL A 178 20.10 9.51 2.66
CA VAL A 178 19.12 8.63 2.03
C VAL A 178 18.11 8.15 3.05
N GLU A 179 16.89 7.93 2.59
CA GLU A 179 15.79 7.38 3.35
C GLU A 179 15.38 6.03 2.76
N VAL A 180 15.06 5.08 3.64
CA VAL A 180 14.58 3.76 3.21
C VAL A 180 13.05 3.78 3.08
N ALA A 181 12.58 3.63 1.85
CA ALA A 181 11.18 3.57 1.44
C ALA A 181 10.73 2.11 1.22
N HIS A 182 9.45 1.83 1.46
CA HIS A 182 8.86 0.53 1.13
C HIS A 182 8.24 0.56 -0.27
N ILE A 183 8.29 -0.58 -0.99
CA ILE A 183 7.57 -0.76 -2.25
C ILE A 183 6.11 -1.09 -1.97
N TYR A 184 5.86 -2.27 -1.38
CA TYR A 184 4.58 -2.62 -0.77
C TYR A 184 4.46 -1.90 0.59
N PRO A 185 3.45 -1.04 0.79
CA PRO A 185 3.39 -0.15 1.95
C PRO A 185 3.38 -0.88 3.30
N TYR A 186 4.15 -0.34 4.24
CA TYR A 186 4.18 -0.85 5.62
C TYR A 186 2.81 -0.84 6.32
N SER A 187 1.93 0.11 5.97
CA SER A 187 0.55 0.14 6.48
C SER A 187 -0.26 -1.10 6.09
N MET A 188 0.12 -1.74 4.99
CA MET A 188 -0.56 -2.88 4.40
C MET A 188 0.11 -4.22 4.75
N SER A 189 1.27 -4.22 5.40
CA SER A 189 2.02 -5.46 5.74
C SER A 189 1.31 -6.32 6.78
N SER A 190 0.43 -5.73 7.60
CA SER A 190 -0.42 -6.45 8.56
C SER A 190 -1.80 -6.83 7.99
N VAL A 191 -2.07 -6.54 6.72
CA VAL A 191 -3.36 -6.86 6.12
C VAL A 191 -3.42 -8.38 5.89
N PRO A 192 -4.55 -9.05 6.22
CA PRO A 192 -4.69 -10.49 6.00
C PRO A 192 -4.38 -10.89 4.55
N ARG A 193 -3.78 -12.08 4.39
CA ARG A 193 -3.50 -12.69 3.06
C ARG A 193 -4.75 -12.84 2.20
N SER A 194 -5.94 -12.90 2.82
CA SER A 194 -7.26 -13.05 2.18
C SER A 194 -8.09 -11.76 2.19
N SER A 195 -7.45 -10.59 2.21
CA SER A 195 -8.16 -9.30 2.16
C SER A 195 -8.76 -8.99 0.79
N SER A 196 -9.77 -8.11 0.79
CA SER A 196 -10.41 -7.53 -0.41
C SER A 196 -9.42 -6.92 -1.40
N PHE A 197 -8.25 -6.47 -0.92
CA PHE A 197 -7.13 -6.04 -1.75
C PHE A 197 -6.75 -7.12 -2.78
N TRP A 198 -6.42 -8.33 -2.33
CA TRP A 198 -5.93 -9.38 -3.21
C TRP A 198 -7.03 -9.89 -4.15
N THR A 199 -8.25 -10.06 -3.65
CA THR A 199 -9.40 -10.46 -4.48
C THR A 199 -9.71 -9.43 -5.57
N THR A 200 -9.52 -8.14 -5.29
CA THR A 200 -9.69 -7.10 -6.31
C THR A 200 -8.67 -7.24 -7.43
N LEU A 201 -7.43 -7.59 -7.10
CA LEU A 201 -6.35 -7.75 -8.09
C LEU A 201 -6.55 -8.98 -8.99
N GLU A 202 -7.18 -10.05 -8.49
CA GLU A 202 -7.43 -11.30 -9.23
C GLU A 202 -8.28 -11.11 -10.50
N LEU A 203 -9.04 -10.00 -10.60
CA LEU A 203 -9.75 -9.66 -11.83
C LEU A 203 -8.78 -9.26 -12.97
N TYR A 204 -7.68 -8.61 -12.64
CA TYR A 204 -6.78 -7.97 -13.59
C TYR A 204 -5.47 -8.75 -13.79
N TRP A 205 -4.98 -9.46 -12.78
CA TRP A 205 -3.74 -10.21 -12.88
C TRP A 205 -3.99 -11.71 -12.71
N SER A 206 -3.13 -12.51 -13.32
CA SER A 206 -3.12 -13.96 -13.21
C SER A 206 -2.90 -14.41 -11.78
N GLU A 207 -3.50 -15.54 -11.42
CA GLU A 207 -3.35 -16.14 -10.10
C GLU A 207 -1.88 -16.40 -9.76
N GLU A 208 -1.09 -16.84 -10.75
CA GLU A 208 0.35 -17.04 -10.60
C GLU A 208 1.06 -15.75 -10.15
N ARG A 209 0.82 -14.63 -10.84
CA ARG A 209 1.42 -13.33 -10.51
C ARG A 209 0.98 -12.84 -9.13
N ILE A 210 -0.31 -12.99 -8.80
CA ILE A 210 -0.82 -12.66 -7.46
C ILE A 210 -0.13 -13.49 -6.38
N ASN A 211 0.05 -14.80 -6.60
CA ASN A 211 0.69 -15.69 -5.65
C ASN A 211 2.18 -15.35 -5.47
N GLN A 212 2.88 -14.98 -6.55
CA GLN A 212 4.26 -14.48 -6.48
C GLN A 212 4.35 -13.21 -5.63
N TRP A 213 3.45 -12.24 -5.82
CA TRP A 213 3.39 -11.03 -4.99
C TRP A 213 3.06 -11.33 -3.53
N LYS A 214 2.08 -12.20 -3.26
CA LYS A 214 1.75 -12.66 -1.89
C LYS A 214 2.97 -13.32 -1.23
N ALA A 215 3.70 -14.17 -1.95
CA ALA A 215 4.91 -14.82 -1.44
C ALA A 215 6.03 -13.81 -1.13
N ALA A 216 6.23 -12.83 -2.01
CA ALA A 216 7.22 -11.77 -1.81
C ALA A 216 6.90 -10.89 -0.59
N VAL A 217 5.62 -10.57 -0.36
CA VAL A 217 5.16 -9.70 0.73
C VAL A 217 5.00 -10.44 2.06
N PHE A 218 4.57 -11.70 2.03
CA PHE A 218 4.23 -12.48 3.24
C PHE A 218 5.14 -13.70 3.47
N GLY A 219 6.32 -13.72 2.85
CA GLY A 219 7.37 -14.70 3.13
C GLY A 219 7.95 -14.53 4.54
N GLU A 220 9.02 -15.26 4.88
CA GLU A 220 9.59 -15.31 6.24
C GLU A 220 9.88 -13.93 6.84
N LYS A 221 10.43 -13.02 6.03
CA LYS A 221 10.79 -11.66 6.44
C LYS A 221 9.63 -10.67 6.33
N GLY A 222 8.52 -11.08 5.74
CA GLY A 222 7.33 -10.26 5.48
C GLY A 222 7.63 -8.99 4.69
N GLY A 223 6.77 -7.97 4.86
CA GLY A 223 6.89 -6.68 4.17
C GLY A 223 8.11 -5.85 4.58
N GLU A 224 8.94 -6.31 5.51
CA GLU A 224 10.19 -5.64 5.93
C GLU A 224 11.44 -6.21 5.25
N ALA A 225 11.29 -7.21 4.38
CA ALA A 225 12.39 -7.77 3.61
C ALA A 225 13.12 -6.70 2.77
N CYS A 226 14.44 -6.80 2.63
CA CYS A 226 15.27 -5.92 1.81
C CYS A 226 14.75 -5.79 0.36
N SER A 227 14.19 -6.86 -0.21
CA SER A 227 13.57 -6.86 -1.54
C SER A 227 12.36 -5.92 -1.66
N ASN A 228 11.70 -5.59 -0.56
CA ASN A 228 10.58 -4.64 -0.50
C ASN A 228 11.03 -3.21 -0.15
N LEU A 229 12.34 -2.94 -0.08
CA LEU A 229 12.89 -1.66 0.34
C LEU A 229 13.71 -1.01 -0.77
N LEU A 230 13.70 0.32 -0.83
CA LEU A 230 14.52 1.15 -1.72
C LEU A 230 15.14 2.30 -0.94
N THR A 231 16.39 2.63 -1.22
CA THR A 231 16.99 3.89 -0.74
C THR A 231 16.72 5.04 -1.70
N LEU A 232 16.12 6.11 -1.18
CA LEU A 232 15.71 7.28 -1.95
C LEU A 232 16.26 8.55 -1.29
N ALA A 233 16.60 9.55 -2.09
CA ALA A 233 16.85 10.89 -1.57
C ALA A 233 15.56 11.45 -0.95
N PRO A 234 15.61 12.34 0.06
CA PRO A 234 14.41 12.82 0.76
C PRO A 234 13.32 13.39 -0.16
N SER A 235 13.69 14.15 -1.19
CA SER A 235 12.75 14.69 -2.18
C SER A 235 12.08 13.59 -3.01
N VAL A 236 12.86 12.60 -3.42
CA VAL A 236 12.40 11.45 -4.21
C VAL A 236 11.48 10.56 -3.37
N HIS A 237 11.81 10.30 -2.12
CA HIS A 237 10.96 9.56 -1.19
C HIS A 237 9.62 10.28 -0.95
N ALA A 238 9.63 11.62 -0.89
CA ALA A 238 8.41 12.40 -0.76
C ALA A 238 7.46 12.23 -1.96
N TYR A 239 7.99 12.14 -3.18
CA TYR A 239 7.23 11.86 -4.40
C TYR A 239 6.78 10.39 -4.49
N TRP A 240 7.65 9.45 -4.13
CA TRP A 240 7.35 8.02 -4.05
C TRP A 240 6.17 7.75 -3.11
N GLY A 241 6.24 8.27 -1.88
CA GLY A 241 5.19 8.12 -0.87
C GLY A 241 3.91 8.93 -1.15
N ARG A 242 3.78 9.55 -2.33
CA ARG A 242 2.56 10.18 -2.86
C ARG A 242 2.09 9.51 -4.15
N ALA A 243 2.72 8.40 -4.56
CA ALA A 243 2.48 7.73 -5.82
C ALA A 243 2.53 8.67 -7.03
N LEU A 244 3.42 9.68 -7.01
CA LEU A 244 3.57 10.62 -8.14
C LEU A 244 4.36 10.01 -9.31
N PHE A 245 5.06 8.90 -9.05
CA PHE A 245 5.72 8.09 -10.06
C PHE A 245 5.76 6.64 -9.57
N ALA A 246 6.00 5.71 -10.50
CA ALA A 246 6.29 4.31 -10.24
C ALA A 246 7.54 3.89 -11.02
N LEU A 247 8.11 2.75 -10.65
CA LEU A 247 9.29 2.19 -11.31
C LEU A 247 8.90 0.93 -12.06
N LYS A 248 9.31 0.83 -13.32
CA LYS A 248 9.26 -0.40 -14.10
C LYS A 248 10.63 -1.08 -14.00
N PRO A 249 10.72 -2.31 -13.48
CA PRO A 249 11.97 -3.06 -13.58
C PRO A 249 12.28 -3.31 -15.05
N LEU A 250 13.54 -3.11 -15.43
CA LEU A 250 14.07 -3.48 -16.74
C LEU A 250 14.89 -4.76 -16.54
N ASP A 251 14.78 -5.69 -17.47
CA ASP A 251 15.59 -6.88 -17.43
C ASP A 251 17.03 -6.49 -17.75
N VAL A 252 18.01 -7.06 -17.05
CA VAL A 252 19.40 -6.87 -17.42
C VAL A 252 19.76 -7.98 -18.40
N SER A 253 20.36 -7.64 -19.53
CA SER A 253 20.85 -8.64 -20.49
C SER A 253 21.80 -9.63 -19.79
N ASP A 254 21.88 -10.86 -20.32
CA ASP A 254 22.75 -11.90 -19.74
C ASP A 254 24.23 -11.45 -19.62
N ASP A 255 24.67 -10.53 -20.48
CA ASP A 255 26.03 -10.00 -20.47
C ASP A 255 26.23 -8.79 -19.55
N GLY A 256 25.17 -8.31 -18.89
CA GLY A 256 25.18 -7.20 -17.94
C GLY A 256 25.41 -5.83 -18.56
N LYS A 257 25.37 -5.71 -19.90
CA LYS A 257 25.75 -4.48 -20.61
C LYS A 257 24.57 -3.65 -21.10
N SER A 258 23.38 -4.24 -21.20
CA SER A 258 22.16 -3.53 -21.53
C SER A 258 21.07 -3.81 -20.50
N MET A 259 20.17 -2.84 -20.38
CA MET A 259 18.89 -3.01 -19.72
C MET A 259 17.86 -3.08 -20.83
N GLU A 260 17.14 -4.18 -20.89
CA GLU A 260 15.99 -4.40 -21.74
C GLU A 260 14.73 -4.15 -20.90
#